data_AF-A0A7X0RHZ4-F1
#
_entry.id   AF-A0A7X0RHZ4-F1
#
_cell.length_a   1.000
_cell.length_b   1.000
_cell.length_c   1.000
_cell.angle_alpha   90.00
_cell.angle_beta   90.00
_cell.angle_gamma   90.00
#
_symmetry.space_group_name_H-M   'P 1'
#
loop_
_entity.id
_entity.type
_entity.pdbx_description
1 polymer ?
#
loop_
_entity_poly.entity_id
_entity_poly.type
_entity_poly.pdbx_seq_one_letter_code
_entity_poly.pdbx_strand_id
1 'polypeptide(L)'
;MYGDTDVMRKRAAQLREQGVDIRAMADHLVAQTEGIGWSGRAAESMRERVRDRAAHLREVAAGHETAAESLEKHLLEVDLLKESIASTERRAGSIVADARTRVARVDAHDDPDGVRREADPGDRALAAFTPPPSGHRDWLAVEIPGL
;
A
#
# COMPACT_ATOMS: atom_id res chain seq x y z
N MET A 1 11.28 -6.11 0.32
CA MET A 1 11.67 -5.15 -0.74
C MET A 1 10.47 -4.30 -1.18
N TYR A 2 9.80 -3.65 -0.23
CA TYR A 2 8.88 -2.51 -0.38
C TYR A 2 8.86 -1.86 1.00
N GLY A 3 8.83 -0.52 1.08
CA GLY A 3 8.90 0.19 2.36
C GLY A 3 7.92 -0.39 3.40
N ASP A 4 8.31 -0.32 4.66
CA ASP A 4 7.48 -0.75 5.77
C ASP A 4 6.20 0.12 5.80
N THR A 5 5.08 -0.47 5.35
CA THR A 5 3.80 0.23 5.23
C THR A 5 3.27 0.63 6.60
N ASP A 6 3.71 -0.02 7.68
CA ASP A 6 3.38 0.35 9.05
C ASP A 6 4.07 1.64 9.48
N VAL A 7 5.34 1.83 9.11
CA VAL A 7 6.07 3.09 9.37
C VAL A 7 5.38 4.25 8.66
N MET A 8 4.94 4.06 7.42
CA MET A 8 4.22 5.09 6.67
C MET A 8 2.82 5.34 7.21
N ARG A 9 2.11 4.31 7.69
CA ARG A 9 0.82 4.45 8.36
C ARG A 9 0.96 5.28 9.64
N LYS A 10 2.02 5.06 10.42
CA LYS A 10 2.35 5.90 11.57
C LYS A 10 2.61 7.36 11.18
N ARG A 11 3.25 7.61 10.03
CA ARG A 11 3.45 8.98 9.51
C ARG A 11 2.14 9.64 9.09
N ALA A 12 1.23 8.92 8.43
CA ALA A 12 -0.10 9.44 8.10
C ALA A 12 -0.89 9.82 9.36
N ALA A 13 -0.85 8.98 10.40
CA ALA A 13 -1.46 9.30 11.70
C ALA A 13 -0.85 10.57 12.33
N GLN A 14 0.47 10.70 12.29
CA GLN A 14 1.18 11.88 12.80
C GLN A 14 0.76 13.16 12.05
N LEU A 15 0.55 13.11 10.73
CA LEU A 15 0.08 14.26 9.95
C LEU A 15 -1.32 14.70 10.40
N ARG A 16 -2.23 13.76 10.69
CA ARG A 16 -3.56 14.10 11.21
C ARG A 16 -3.50 14.76 12.57
N GLU A 17 -2.69 14.21 13.47
CA GLU A 17 -2.46 14.78 14.80
C GLU A 17 -1.96 16.23 14.68
N GLN A 18 -0.97 16.48 13.81
CA GLN A 18 -0.50 17.83 13.52
C GLN A 18 -1.61 18.74 12.97
N GLY A 19 -2.45 18.24 12.07
CA GLY A 19 -3.60 18.99 11.55
C GLY A 19 -4.59 19.38 12.65
N VAL A 20 -4.89 18.46 13.58
CA VAL A 20 -5.75 18.72 14.74
C VAL A 20 -5.13 19.77 15.66
N ASP A 21 -3.85 19.63 15.99
CA ASP A 21 -3.13 20.58 16.85
C ASP A 21 -3.10 21.99 16.25
N ILE A 22 -2.85 22.11 14.96
CA ILE A 22 -2.84 23.39 14.26
C ILE A 22 -4.22 24.04 14.25
N ARG A 23 -5.28 23.25 14.07
CA ARG A 23 -6.66 23.75 14.14
C ARG A 23 -7.00 24.25 15.55
N ALA A 24 -6.63 23.48 16.58
CA ALA A 24 -6.80 23.88 17.98
C ALA A 24 -6.03 25.18 18.30
N MET A 25 -4.81 25.34 17.79
CA MET A 25 -4.05 26.59 17.93
C MET A 25 -4.75 27.77 17.25
N ALA A 26 -5.33 27.57 16.06
CA ALA A 26 -6.08 28.62 15.35
C ALA A 26 -7.33 29.05 16.13
N ASP A 27 -8.07 28.10 16.71
CA ASP A 27 -9.27 28.37 17.48
C ASP A 27 -8.93 29.06 18.81
N HIS A 28 -7.86 28.62 19.49
CA HIS A 28 -7.35 29.28 20.69
C HIS A 28 -6.93 30.73 20.40
N LEU A 29 -6.25 31.00 19.28
CA LEU A 29 -5.83 32.35 18.91
C LEU A 29 -7.02 33.30 18.74
N VAL A 30 -8.09 32.84 18.09
CA VAL A 30 -9.32 33.62 17.90
C VAL A 30 -10.01 33.85 19.25
N ALA A 31 -10.25 32.77 20.02
CA ALA A 31 -10.93 32.86 21.30
C ALA A 31 -10.20 33.77 22.31
N GLN A 32 -8.87 33.69 22.37
CA GLN A 32 -8.05 34.54 23.22
C GLN A 32 -8.21 36.01 22.83
N THR A 33 -8.24 36.31 21.53
CA THR A 33 -8.34 37.69 21.01
C THR A 33 -9.73 38.28 21.25
N GLU A 34 -10.78 37.47 21.12
CA GLU A 34 -12.17 37.88 21.41
C GLU A 34 -12.42 38.12 22.90
N GLY A 35 -11.71 37.41 23.78
CA GLY A 35 -11.78 37.60 25.23
C GLY A 35 -11.09 38.87 25.75
N ILE A 36 -10.29 39.56 24.92
CA ILE A 36 -9.64 40.82 25.33
C ILE A 36 -10.69 41.93 25.28
N GLY A 37 -11.06 42.47 26.44
CA GLY A 37 -11.98 43.62 26.60
C GLY A 37 -11.48 44.95 26.01
N TRP A 38 -10.50 44.92 25.12
CA TRP A 38 -9.92 46.07 24.45
C TRP A 38 -10.76 46.44 23.22
N SER A 39 -11.14 47.71 23.10
CA SER A 39 -12.01 48.21 22.03
C SER A 39 -11.39 49.40 21.28
N GLY A 40 -12.00 49.76 20.15
CA GLY A 40 -11.55 50.83 19.26
C GLY A 40 -10.88 50.32 17.97
N ARG A 41 -10.44 51.26 17.12
CA ARG A 41 -9.91 50.94 15.77
C ARG A 41 -8.68 50.03 15.79
N ALA A 42 -7.77 50.24 16.74
CA ALA A 42 -6.58 49.40 16.88
C ALA A 42 -6.93 47.96 17.26
N ALA A 43 -7.94 47.78 18.13
CA ALA A 43 -8.44 46.46 18.49
C ALA A 43 -9.08 45.76 17.27
N GLU A 44 -9.83 46.48 16.43
CA GLU A 44 -10.43 45.86 15.23
C GLU A 44 -9.36 45.44 14.22
N SER A 45 -8.36 46.30 13.95
CA SER A 45 -7.25 45.93 13.07
C SER A 45 -6.47 44.72 13.58
N MET A 46 -6.30 44.58 14.90
CA MET A 46 -5.71 43.38 15.49
C MET A 46 -6.58 42.14 15.25
N ARG A 47 -7.90 42.24 15.46
CA ARG A 47 -8.84 41.14 15.24
C ARG A 47 -8.83 40.67 13.78
N GLU A 48 -8.83 41.59 12.82
CA GLU A 48 -8.71 41.27 11.40
C GLU A 48 -7.44 40.45 11.12
N ARG A 49 -6.27 40.93 11.58
CA ARG A 49 -5.00 40.21 11.41
C ARG A 49 -4.99 38.84 12.08
N VAL A 50 -5.64 38.71 13.23
CA VAL A 50 -5.79 37.41 13.92
C VAL A 50 -6.67 36.47 13.12
N ARG A 51 -7.80 36.95 12.58
CA ARG A 51 -8.68 36.15 11.72
C ARG A 51 -7.95 35.66 10.48
N ASP A 52 -7.18 36.52 9.82
CA ASP A 52 -6.35 36.14 8.67
C ASP A 52 -5.31 35.08 9.04
N ARG A 53 -4.63 35.26 10.18
CA ARG A 53 -3.65 34.27 10.65
C ARG A 53 -4.31 32.93 11.00
N ALA A 54 -5.47 32.95 11.65
CA ALA A 54 -6.22 31.76 11.98
C ALA A 54 -6.73 31.05 10.71
N ALA A 55 -7.16 31.79 9.68
CA ALA A 55 -7.52 31.23 8.39
C ALA A 55 -6.33 30.49 7.75
N HIS A 56 -5.16 31.14 7.68
CA HIS A 56 -3.94 30.51 7.17
C HIS A 56 -3.54 29.24 7.96
N LEU A 57 -3.68 29.24 9.29
CA LEU A 57 -3.42 28.03 10.09
C LEU A 57 -4.40 26.91 9.75
N ARG A 58 -5.69 27.21 9.55
CA ARG A 58 -6.70 26.22 9.14
C ARG A 58 -6.42 25.65 7.75
N GLU A 59 -5.93 26.46 6.82
CA GLU A 59 -5.49 26.00 5.49
C GLU A 59 -4.30 25.03 5.61
N VAL A 60 -3.30 25.35 6.44
CA VAL A 60 -2.17 24.44 6.69
C VAL A 60 -2.65 23.13 7.30
N ALA A 61 -3.54 23.18 8.30
CA ALA A 61 -4.15 21.99 8.89
C ALA A 61 -4.88 21.12 7.85
N ALA A 62 -5.61 21.74 6.91
CA ALA A 62 -6.27 21.02 5.82
C ALA A 62 -5.25 20.37 4.85
N GLY A 63 -4.11 21.03 4.62
CA GLY A 63 -2.99 20.45 3.86
C GLY A 63 -2.42 19.18 4.52
N HIS A 64 -2.26 19.17 5.85
CA HIS A 64 -1.85 17.99 6.60
C HIS A 64 -2.84 16.83 6.48
N GLU A 65 -4.15 17.09 6.59
CA GLU A 65 -5.18 16.07 6.41
C GLU A 65 -5.16 15.48 4.99
N THR A 66 -5.08 16.35 3.97
CA THR A 66 -5.03 15.94 2.55
C THR A 66 -3.78 15.08 2.27
N ALA A 67 -2.64 15.42 2.88
CA ALA A 67 -1.43 14.63 2.77
C ALA A 67 -1.56 13.27 3.46
N ALA A 68 -2.17 13.22 4.65
CA ALA A 68 -2.43 11.97 5.37
C ALA A 68 -3.36 11.03 4.56
N GLU A 69 -4.46 11.56 4.02
CA GLU A 69 -5.38 10.80 3.17
C GLU A 69 -4.71 10.27 1.91
N SER A 70 -3.91 11.10 1.24
CA SER A 70 -3.18 10.71 0.03
C SER A 70 -2.18 9.58 0.31
N LEU A 71 -1.47 9.67 1.45
CA LEU A 71 -0.56 8.61 1.88
C LEU A 71 -1.30 7.31 2.18
N GLU A 72 -2.42 7.35 2.89
CA GLU A 72 -3.18 6.13 3.19
C GLU A 72 -3.73 5.45 1.95
N LYS A 73 -4.27 6.23 1.00
CA LYS A 73 -4.68 5.69 -0.30
C LYS A 73 -3.52 4.97 -0.99
N HIS A 74 -2.35 5.60 -1.03
CA HIS A 74 -1.17 4.97 -1.61
C HIS A 74 -0.76 3.67 -0.88
N LEU A 75 -0.82 3.66 0.45
CA LEU A 75 -0.46 2.47 1.24
C LEU A 75 -1.43 1.32 0.99
N LEU A 76 -2.74 1.60 0.85
CA LEU A 76 -3.72 0.60 0.46
C LEU A 76 -3.40 -0.01 -0.90
N GLU A 77 -3.05 0.81 -1.89
CA GLU A 77 -2.64 0.32 -3.21
C GLU A 77 -1.38 -0.56 -3.13
N VAL A 78 -0.39 -0.18 -2.31
CA VAL A 78 0.81 -0.98 -2.10
C VAL A 78 0.50 -2.32 -1.45
N ASP A 79 -0.38 -2.34 -0.44
CA ASP A 79 -0.79 -3.57 0.23
C ASP A 79 -1.57 -4.50 -0.72
N LEU A 80 -2.45 -3.95 -1.56
CA LEU A 80 -3.15 -4.70 -2.62
C LEU A 80 -2.16 -5.30 -3.64
N LEU A 81 -1.14 -4.54 -4.05
CA LEU A 81 -0.13 -5.01 -4.98
C LEU A 81 0.71 -6.15 -4.37
N LYS A 82 1.09 -6.02 -3.09
CA LYS A 82 1.80 -7.07 -2.36
C LYS A 82 0.97 -8.34 -2.25
N GLU A 83 -0.32 -8.23 -1.95
CA GLU A 83 -1.21 -9.39 -1.87
C GLU A 83 -1.39 -10.05 -3.24
N SER A 84 -1.52 -9.26 -4.31
CA SER A 84 -1.58 -9.78 -5.68
C SER A 84 -0.32 -10.59 -6.03
N ILE A 85 0.87 -10.04 -5.75
CA ILE A 85 2.14 -10.75 -5.94
C ILE A 85 2.16 -12.06 -5.13
N ALA A 86 1.82 -12.00 -3.84
CA ALA A 86 1.85 -13.17 -2.97
C ALA A 86 0.82 -14.24 -3.40
N SER A 87 -0.34 -13.83 -3.89
CA SER A 87 -1.36 -14.72 -4.42
C SER A 87 -0.88 -15.43 -5.69
N THR A 88 -0.30 -14.70 -6.64
CA THR A 88 0.27 -15.26 -7.87
C THR A 88 1.43 -16.21 -7.53
N GLU A 89 2.32 -15.82 -6.62
CA GLU A 89 3.44 -16.66 -6.15
C GLU A 89 2.94 -18.00 -5.58
N ARG A 90 1.94 -17.97 -4.67
CA ARG A 90 1.36 -19.18 -4.08
C ARG A 90 0.70 -20.07 -5.13
N ARG A 91 -0.10 -19.48 -6.03
CA ARG A 91 -0.81 -20.23 -7.07
C ARG A 91 0.17 -20.87 -8.06
N ALA A 92 1.15 -20.11 -8.54
CA ALA A 92 2.22 -20.60 -9.40
C ALA A 92 3.01 -21.73 -8.73
N GLY A 93 3.38 -21.54 -7.47
CA GLY A 93 4.07 -22.55 -6.68
C GLY A 93 3.28 -23.86 -6.60
N SER A 94 1.98 -23.81 -6.34
CA SER A 94 1.11 -24.98 -6.30
C SER A 94 1.04 -25.69 -7.66
N ILE A 95 0.77 -24.96 -8.74
CA ILE A 95 0.62 -25.54 -10.09
C ILE A 95 1.93 -26.22 -10.54
N VAL A 96 3.07 -25.56 -10.31
CA VAL A 96 4.39 -26.08 -10.69
C VAL A 96 4.76 -27.29 -9.83
N ALA A 97 4.47 -27.28 -8.53
CA ALA A 97 4.71 -28.42 -7.64
C ALA A 97 3.86 -29.65 -8.06
N ASP A 98 2.60 -29.43 -8.41
CA ASP A 98 1.71 -30.48 -8.89
C ASP A 98 2.19 -31.06 -10.23
N ALA A 99 2.60 -30.20 -11.17
CA ALA A 99 3.17 -30.63 -12.45
C ALA A 99 4.45 -31.45 -12.26
N ARG A 100 5.38 -30.98 -11.41
CA ARG A 100 6.60 -31.72 -11.06
C ARG A 100 6.30 -33.09 -10.45
N THR A 101 5.28 -33.19 -9.60
CA THR A 101 4.84 -34.46 -9.01
C THR A 101 4.28 -35.41 -10.08
N ARG A 102 3.49 -34.90 -11.03
CA ARG A 102 2.96 -35.70 -12.15
C ARG A 102 4.07 -36.20 -13.08
N VAL A 103 5.01 -35.34 -13.45
CA VAL A 103 6.18 -35.70 -14.28
C VAL A 103 7.01 -36.78 -13.58
N ALA A 104 7.39 -36.57 -12.31
CA ALA A 104 8.18 -37.53 -11.56
C ALA A 104 7.50 -38.91 -11.42
N ARG A 105 6.17 -38.94 -11.32
CA ARG A 105 5.41 -40.20 -11.27
C ARG A 105 5.43 -40.96 -12.61
N VAL A 106 5.43 -40.26 -13.74
CA VAL A 106 5.54 -40.89 -15.07
C VAL A 106 6.97 -41.39 -15.27
N ASP A 107 7.97 -40.56 -14.95
CA ASP A 107 9.38 -40.90 -15.12
C ASP A 107 9.83 -42.06 -14.21
N ALA A 108 9.20 -42.23 -13.04
CA ALA A 108 9.49 -43.33 -12.12
C ALA A 108 8.77 -44.65 -12.47
N HIS A 109 7.90 -44.67 -13.49
CA HIS A 109 7.18 -45.88 -13.86
C HIS A 109 8.05 -46.77 -14.75
N ASP A 110 8.20 -48.04 -14.35
CA ASP A 110 8.95 -49.03 -15.11
C ASP A 110 8.00 -49.70 -16.12
N ASP A 111 7.97 -49.16 -17.34
CA ASP A 111 7.11 -49.70 -18.40
C ASP A 111 7.72 -50.96 -19.04
N PRO A 112 6.89 -51.95 -19.44
CA PRO A 112 7.35 -53.13 -20.17
C PRO A 112 8.00 -52.77 -21.52
N ASP A 113 8.92 -53.61 -21.99
CA ASP A 113 9.61 -53.45 -23.27
C ASP A 113 8.63 -53.15 -24.42
N GLY A 114 8.81 -51.99 -25.07
CA GLY A 114 8.05 -51.56 -26.23
C GLY A 114 6.91 -50.55 -25.96
N VAL A 115 6.59 -50.25 -24.71
CA VAL A 115 5.66 -49.17 -24.33
C VAL A 115 6.42 -48.15 -23.49
N ARG A 116 6.30 -46.85 -23.80
CA ARG A 116 6.80 -45.77 -22.95
C ARG A 116 5.70 -44.78 -22.69
N ARG A 117 5.39 -44.54 -21.41
CA ARG A 117 4.55 -43.42 -21.01
C ARG A 117 5.39 -42.15 -21.04
N GLU A 118 4.87 -41.14 -21.72
CA GLU A 118 5.47 -39.82 -21.72
C GLU A 118 4.61 -38.88 -20.88
N ALA A 119 5.28 -38.05 -20.08
CA ALA A 119 4.61 -37.00 -19.35
C ALA A 119 3.98 -36.01 -20.33
N ASP A 120 2.82 -35.47 -19.95
CA ASP A 120 2.13 -34.47 -20.75
C ASP A 120 3.07 -33.28 -21.07
N PRO A 121 3.11 -32.81 -22.34
CA PRO A 121 3.98 -31.69 -22.72
C PRO A 121 3.76 -30.41 -21.91
N GLY A 122 2.51 -30.15 -21.48
CA GLY A 122 2.17 -29.03 -20.61
C GLY A 122 2.77 -29.19 -19.21
N ASP A 123 2.69 -30.39 -18.63
CA ASP A 123 3.31 -30.70 -17.34
C ASP A 123 4.85 -30.58 -17.38
N ARG A 124 5.49 -30.99 -18.49
CA ARG A 124 6.94 -30.78 -18.68
C ARG A 124 7.29 -29.28 -18.77
N ALA A 125 6.50 -28.49 -19.50
CA ALA A 125 6.71 -27.04 -19.60
C ALA A 125 6.53 -26.35 -18.24
N LEU A 126 5.51 -26.71 -17.48
CA LEU A 126 5.28 -26.21 -16.12
C LEU A 126 6.39 -26.62 -15.15
N ALA A 127 6.89 -27.86 -15.23
CA ALA A 127 7.97 -28.33 -14.38
C ALA A 127 9.29 -27.56 -14.59
N ALA A 128 9.54 -27.14 -15.83
CA ALA A 128 10.70 -26.34 -16.25
C ALA A 128 10.56 -24.83 -15.97
N PHE A 129 9.39 -24.37 -15.52
CA PHE A 129 9.17 -22.97 -15.18
C PHE A 129 10.14 -22.48 -14.09
N THR A 130 10.77 -21.32 -14.36
CA THR A 130 11.67 -20.64 -13.41
C THR A 130 10.91 -19.46 -12.79
N PRO A 131 10.50 -19.54 -11.52
CA PRO A 131 9.74 -18.47 -10.88
C PRO A 131 10.61 -17.22 -10.67
N PRO A 132 10.01 -16.02 -10.76
CA PRO A 132 10.67 -14.79 -10.30
C PRO A 132 11.04 -14.87 -8.80
N PRO A 133 11.97 -14.02 -8.32
CA PRO A 133 12.24 -13.92 -6.89
C PRO A 133 10.98 -13.59 -6.09
N SER A 134 10.88 -14.13 -4.86
CA SER A 134 9.73 -13.89 -3.98
C SER A 134 9.49 -12.40 -3.75
N GLY A 135 8.22 -11.99 -3.84
CA GLY A 135 7.83 -10.58 -3.69
C GLY A 135 8.29 -9.63 -4.81
N HIS A 136 8.87 -10.12 -5.91
CA HIS A 136 9.29 -9.28 -7.03
C HIS A 136 8.10 -8.83 -7.89
N ARG A 137 8.16 -7.62 -8.46
CA ARG A 137 7.09 -7.07 -9.30
C ARG A 137 6.76 -7.92 -10.54
N ASP A 138 7.73 -8.70 -11.02
CA ASP A 138 7.57 -9.50 -12.24
C ASP A 138 6.50 -10.59 -12.07
N TRP A 139 6.16 -10.96 -10.83
CA TRP A 139 4.99 -11.79 -10.54
C TRP A 139 3.68 -11.23 -11.08
N LEU A 140 3.57 -9.91 -11.25
CA LEU A 140 2.39 -9.27 -11.84
C LEU A 140 2.26 -9.51 -13.37
N ALA A 141 3.34 -9.95 -14.02
CA ALA A 141 3.38 -10.25 -15.45
C ALA A 141 3.45 -11.76 -15.73
N VAL A 142 3.38 -12.60 -14.69
CA VAL A 142 3.44 -14.06 -14.83
C VAL A 142 2.11 -14.58 -15.36
N GLU A 143 2.12 -15.09 -16.58
CA GLU A 143 1.03 -15.86 -17.17
C GLU A 143 1.37 -17.35 -17.07
N ILE A 144 0.55 -18.11 -16.34
CA ILE A 144 0.67 -19.57 -16.23
C ILE A 144 -0.65 -20.18 -16.69
N PRO A 145 -0.67 -21.25 -17.48
CA PRO A 145 -1.90 -21.95 -17.82
C PRO A 145 -2.71 -22.32 -16.57
N GLY A 146 -3.93 -21.78 -16.44
CA GLY A 146 -4.78 -21.90 -15.25
C GLY A 146 -4.73 -20.72 -14.28
N LEU A 147 -4.02 -19.64 -14.62
CA LEU A 147 -3.99 -18.34 -13.94
C LEU A 147 -4.90 -17.33 -14.63
#